data_AF-A0A1Q7PPV3-F1
#
_entry.id   AF-A0A1Q7PPV3-F1
#
_cell.length_a   1.000
_cell.length_b   1.000
_cell.length_c   1.000
_cell.angle_alpha   90.00
_cell.angle_beta   90.00
_cell.angle_gamma   90.00
#
_symmetry.space_group_name_H-M   'P 1'
#
loop_
_entity.id
_entity.type
_entity.pdbx_description
1 polymer ?
#
loop_
_entity_poly.entity_id
_entity_poly.type
_entity_poly.pdbx_seq_one_letter_code
_entity_poly.pdbx_strand_id
1 'polypeptide(L)' 'MVLLNYIGAGQADEIAGNFIRPSFRIFNITNITYRTGVWFVKVDILSFGTRRVQTLAIEAETGRIISCE' A
#
# COMPACT_ATOMS: atom_id res chain seq x y z
N MET A 1 25.65 -15.30 -0.65
CA MET A 1 24.54 -14.91 -1.55
C MET A 1 23.38 -14.49 -0.66
N VAL A 2 23.22 -13.19 -0.42
CA VAL A 2 22.10 -12.67 0.38
C VAL A 2 20.90 -12.63 -0.56
N LEU A 3 19.90 -13.47 -0.31
CA LEU A 3 18.61 -13.36 -0.97
C LEU A 3 17.97 -12.07 -0.42
N LEU A 4 18.03 -11.00 -1.21
CA LEU A 4 17.23 -9.81 -0.95
C LEU A 4 15.76 -10.22 -1.13
N ASN A 5 15.10 -10.56 -0.02
CA ASN A 5 13.69 -10.91 0.01
C ASN A 5 12.86 -9.63 -0.11
N TYR A 6 12.74 -9.11 -1.33
CA TYR A 6 11.82 -8.03 -1.61
C TYR A 6 10.38 -8.52 -1.48
N ILE A 7 9.52 -7.71 -0.87
CA ILE A 7 8.09 -7.98 -0.84
C ILE A 7 7.51 -7.87 -2.26
N GLY A 8 6.66 -8.85 -2.61
CA GLY A 8 5.95 -8.84 -3.88
C GLY A 8 4.72 -7.93 -3.88
N ALA A 9 4.12 -7.72 -5.05
CA ALA A 9 2.92 -6.88 -5.20
C ALA A 9 1.76 -7.33 -4.29
N GLY A 10 1.54 -8.63 -4.13
CA GLY A 10 0.48 -9.16 -3.24
C GLY A 10 0.75 -8.88 -1.75
N GLN A 11 2.00 -8.87 -1.33
CA GLN A 11 2.37 -8.49 0.04
C GLN A 11 2.23 -6.97 0.25
N ALA A 12 2.58 -6.16 -0.75
CA ALA A 12 2.36 -4.72 -0.70
C ALA A 12 0.87 -4.38 -0.60
N ASP A 13 0.01 -5.10 -1.32
CA ASP A 13 -1.45 -5.00 -1.22
C ASP A 13 -1.96 -5.32 0.19
N GLU A 14 -1.50 -6.43 0.76
CA GLU A 14 -1.89 -6.85 2.10
C GLU A 14 -1.46 -5.84 3.17
N ILE A 15 -0.21 -5.35 3.09
CA ILE A 15 0.31 -4.31 3.99
C ILE A 15 -0.51 -3.03 3.89
N ALA A 16 -0.80 -2.57 2.66
CA ALA A 16 -1.61 -1.39 2.43
C ALA A 16 -3.01 -1.54 3.01
N GLY A 17 -3.67 -2.66 2.75
CA GLY A 17 -4.98 -2.96 3.28
C GLY A 17 -5.02 -3.00 4.81
N ASN A 18 -4.03 -3.65 5.43
CA ASN A 18 -3.94 -3.78 6.89
C ASN A 18 -3.68 -2.43 7.58
N PHE A 19 -2.94 -1.53 6.95
CA PHE A 19 -2.72 -0.18 7.48
C PHE A 19 -3.96 0.70 7.42
N ILE A 20 -4.77 0.60 6.36
CA ILE A 20 -5.92 1.48 6.11
C ILE A 20 -7.21 1.00 6.79
N ARG A 21 -7.47 -0.32 6.81
CA ARG A 21 -8.72 -0.91 7.35
C ARG A 21 -9.12 -0.42 8.75
N PRO A 22 -8.20 -0.17 9.71
CA PRO A 22 -8.59 0.29 11.04
C PRO A 22 -9.22 1.68 11.05
N SER A 23 -8.87 2.54 10.08
CA SER A 23 -9.33 3.94 10.03
C SER A 23 -10.43 4.17 9.01
N PHE A 24 -10.45 3.38 7.93
CA PHE A 24 -11.34 3.61 6.81
C PHE A 24 -11.92 2.31 6.25
N ARG A 25 -13.13 2.41 5.69
CA ARG A 25 -13.71 1.33 4.89
C ARG A 25 -13.03 1.33 3.53
N ILE A 26 -12.38 0.23 3.17
CA ILE A 26 -11.77 0.03 1.86
C ILE A 26 -12.83 -0.51 0.88
N PHE A 27 -12.91 0.11 -0.30
CA PHE A 27 -13.69 -0.40 -1.42
C PHE A 27 -12.86 -1.25 -2.36
N ASN A 28 -11.64 -0.80 -2.66
CA ASN A 28 -10.76 -1.49 -3.58
C ASN A 28 -9.30 -1.10 -3.31
N ILE A 29 -8.38 -1.98 -3.67
CA ILE A 29 -6.96 -1.66 -3.76
C ILE A 29 -6.56 -1.83 -5.21
N THR A 30 -5.98 -0.78 -5.79
CA THR A 30 -5.73 -0.67 -7.22
C THR A 30 -4.34 -0.12 -7.51
N ASN A 31 -3.89 -0.33 -8.74
CA ASN A 31 -2.75 0.39 -9.33
C ASN A 31 -1.48 0.33 -8.48
N ILE A 32 -0.98 -0.91 -8.30
CA ILE A 32 0.27 -1.19 -7.60
C ILE A 32 1.42 -0.96 -8.60
N THR A 33 2.22 0.08 -8.37
CA THR A 33 3.38 0.41 -9.20
C THR A 33 4.67 0.26 -8.41
N TYR A 34 5.65 -0.44 -8.95
CA TYR A 34 7.00 -0.49 -8.38
C TYR A 34 7.91 0.56 -9.02
N ARG A 35 8.57 1.38 -8.21
CA ARG A 35 9.64 2.28 -8.66
C ARG A 35 10.74 2.33 -7.63
N THR A 36 11.97 2.03 -8.07
CA THR A 36 13.20 2.28 -7.30
C THR A 36 13.15 1.72 -5.86
N GLY A 37 12.73 0.47 -5.68
CA GLY A 37 12.65 -0.14 -4.35
C GLY A 37 11.40 0.22 -3.55
N VAL A 38 10.42 0.90 -4.14
CA VAL A 38 9.19 1.32 -3.46
C VAL A 38 7.96 0.87 -4.25
N TRP A 39 7.02 0.28 -3.54
CA TRP A 39 5.67 -0.01 -4.02
C TRP A 39 4.74 1.16 -3.72
N PHE A 40 4.10 1.68 -4.76
CA PHE A 40 3.04 2.66 -4.66
C PHE A 40 1.70 1.95 -4.84
N VAL A 41 0.87 1.97 -3.80
CA VAL A 41 -0.41 1.26 -3.76
C VAL A 41 -1.55 2.27 -3.60
N LYS A 42 -2.53 2.26 -4.50
CA LYS A 42 -3.69 3.16 -4.41
C LYS A 42 -4.87 2.45 -3.76
N VAL A 43 -5.32 2.95 -2.62
CA VAL A 43 -6.43 2.38 -1.84
C VAL A 43 -7.63 3.30 -1.93
N ASP A 44 -8.73 2.78 -2.45
CA ASP A 44 -10.00 3.49 -2.53
C ASP A 44 -10.78 3.30 -1.23
N ILE A 45 -11.05 4.40 -0.54
CA ILE A 45 -11.61 4.42 0.82
C ILE A 45 -12.85 5.30 0.93
N LEU A 46 -13.69 4.98 1.91
CA LEU A 46 -14.73 5.87 2.41
C LEU A 46 -14.20 6.65 3.62
N SER A 47 -14.15 7.97 3.49
CA SER A 47 -13.80 8.89 4.58
C SER A 47 -14.90 9.92 4.76
N PHE A 48 -15.52 9.97 5.94
CA PHE A 48 -16.64 10.90 6.27
C PHE A 48 -17.76 10.91 5.21
N GLY A 49 -18.15 9.73 4.71
CA GLY A 49 -19.19 9.60 3.68
C GLY A 49 -18.76 9.97 2.26
N THR A 50 -17.52 10.40 2.07
CA THR A 50 -16.95 10.74 0.75
C THR A 50 -15.94 9.68 0.32
N ARG A 51 -16.04 9.24 -0.93
CA ARG A 51 -15.06 8.33 -1.54
C ARG A 51 -13.77 9.09 -1.86
N ARG A 52 -12.63 8.57 -1.43
CA ARG A 52 -11.29 9.14 -1.67
C ARG A 52 -10.32 8.04 -2.05
N VAL A 53 -9.27 8.40 -2.78
CA VAL A 53 -8.16 7.50 -3.06
C VAL A 53 -6.97 7.96 -2.24
N GLN A 54 -6.42 7.05 -1.43
CA GLN A 54 -5.13 7.26 -0.78
C GLN A 54 -4.03 6.50 -1.52
N THR A 55 -2.83 7.09 -1.56
CA THR A 55 -1.64 6.45 -2.13
C THR A 55 -0.65 6.16 -1.01
N LEU A 56 -0.31 4.89 -0.85
CA LEU A 56 0.69 4.42 0.10
C LEU A 56 1.99 4.14 -0.64
N ALA A 57 3.10 4.61 -0.07
CA ALA A 57 4.44 4.24 -0.49
C ALA A 57 5.01 3.23 0.51
N ILE A 58 5.43 2.07 0.03
CA ILE A 58 5.89 0.93 0.83
C ILE A 58 7.28 0.53 0.35
N GLU A 59 8.26 0.56 1.23
CA GLU A 59 9.62 0.11 0.93
C GLU A 59 9.62 -1.40 0.66
N ALA A 60 10.13 -1.81 -0.50
CA ALA A 60 10.05 -3.18 -0.97
C ALA A 60 10.99 -4.12 -0.19
N GLU A 61 12.07 -3.61 0.41
CA GLU A 61 13.01 -4.44 1.16
C GLU A 61 12.45 -4.83 2.54
N THR A 62 11.72 -3.92 3.18
CA THR A 62 11.28 -4.09 4.58
C THR A 62 9.76 -4.25 4.73
N GLY A 63 8.98 -3.88 3.72
CA GLY A 63 7.54 -3.74 3.82
C GLY A 63 7.08 -2.54 4.65
N ARG A 64 7.98 -1.63 5.02
CA ARG A 64 7.64 -0.45 5.82
C ARG A 64 6.91 0.59 4.98
N ILE A 65 5.81 1.12 5.51
CA ILE A 65 5.11 2.27 4.91
C ILE A 65 5.93 3.53 5.19
N ILE A 66 6.34 4.21 4.12
CA ILE A 66 7.18 5.42 4.17
C ILE A 66 6.39 6.69 3.85
N SER A 67 5.24 6.58 3.19
CA SER A 67 4.31 7.69 2.97
C SER A 67 2.86 7.22 2.83
N CYS A 68 1.93 8.10 3.13
CA CYS A 68 0.49 7.94 2.98
C CYS A 68 -0.11 9.30 2.60
N GLU A 69 -0.59 9.43 1.37
CA GLU A 69 -1.18 10.67 0.81
C GLU A 69 -2.65 10.48 0.44
#